data_AF-A0A2S6ULK0-F1
#
_entry.id   AF-A0A2S6ULK0-F1
#
_cell.length_a   1.000
_cell.length_b   1.000
_cell.length_c   1.000
_cell.angle_alpha   90.00
_cell.angle_beta   90.00
_cell.angle_gamma   90.00
#
_symmetry.space_group_name_H-M   'P 1'
#
loop_
_entity.id
_entity.type
_entity.pdbx_description
1 polymer ?
#
loop_
_entity_poly.entity_id
_entity_poly.type
_entity_poly.pdbx_seq_one_letter_code
_entity_poly.pdbx_strand_id
1 'polypeptide(L)'
;FGGRTAKSRDKHLSKLFDNAFQNSKSKSKINIPRFKPIRRNIHLTKIDNVEEIKLNKNNGKIDDDWLIQIGAFLKKSDAYAQIIKASQIFPSGLSDSTVSITTVKSDGNVLFRARMKKLPKDKAKRACHILENHGIPCNAISMSGS
;
A
#
# COMPACT_ATOMS: atom_id res chain seq x y z
N PHE A 1 16.67 -25.03 -14.63
CA PHE A 1 16.28 -24.98 -13.20
C PHE A 1 15.59 -26.28 -12.85
N GLY A 2 16.27 -27.22 -12.18
CA GLY A 2 15.69 -28.55 -11.96
C GLY A 2 16.51 -29.43 -11.04
N GLY A 3 16.25 -29.33 -9.74
CA GLY A 3 16.64 -30.39 -8.81
C GLY A 3 15.64 -31.53 -8.93
N ARG A 4 16.11 -32.79 -8.93
CA ARG A 4 15.26 -34.00 -9.03
C ARG A 4 14.27 -34.14 -7.86
N THR A 5 14.45 -33.38 -6.77
CA THR A 5 13.57 -33.35 -5.59
C THR A 5 13.46 -31.94 -5.02
N ALA A 6 12.41 -31.67 -4.25
CA ALA A 6 12.21 -30.39 -3.57
C ALA A 6 13.42 -30.00 -2.69
N LYS A 7 13.93 -30.95 -1.89
CA LYS A 7 15.12 -30.74 -1.03
C LYS A 7 16.37 -30.38 -1.83
N SER A 8 16.57 -31.00 -2.99
CA SER A 8 17.70 -30.70 -3.89
C SER A 8 17.59 -29.29 -4.47
N ARG A 9 16.38 -28.88 -4.87
CA ARG A 9 16.10 -27.54 -5.38
C ARG A 9 16.32 -26.47 -4.33
N ASP A 10 15.86 -26.67 -3.11
CA ASP A 10 15.94 -25.65 -2.06
C ASP A 10 17.39 -25.45 -1.61
N LYS A 11 18.19 -26.53 -1.52
CA LYS A 11 19.64 -26.43 -1.29
C LYS A 11 20.37 -25.75 -2.45
N HIS A 12 19.88 -25.91 -3.67
CA HIS A 12 20.43 -25.20 -4.81
C HIS A 12 20.10 -23.70 -4.74
N LEU A 13 18.87 -23.34 -4.38
CA LEU A 13 18.45 -21.96 -4.17
C LEU A 13 19.22 -21.28 -3.04
N SER A 14 19.40 -21.94 -1.89
CA SER A 14 20.15 -21.38 -0.76
C SER A 14 21.58 -21.02 -1.16
N LYS A 15 22.25 -21.92 -1.89
CA LYS A 15 23.61 -21.67 -2.40
C LYS A 15 23.68 -20.50 -3.38
N LEU A 16 22.67 -20.34 -4.25
CA LEU A 16 22.62 -19.19 -5.16
C LEU A 16 22.54 -17.86 -4.38
N PHE A 17 21.72 -17.82 -3.33
CA PHE A 17 21.61 -16.64 -2.46
C PHE A 17 22.91 -16.37 -1.72
N ASP A 18 23.48 -17.38 -1.05
CA ASP A 18 24.72 -17.23 -0.29
C ASP A 18 25.86 -16.71 -1.17
N ASN A 19 26.00 -17.26 -2.37
CA ASN A 19 26.99 -16.82 -3.34
C ASN A 19 26.76 -15.38 -3.83
N ALA A 20 25.51 -14.99 -4.06
CA ALA A 20 25.16 -13.63 -4.46
C ALA A 20 25.50 -12.61 -3.37
N PHE A 21 25.23 -12.94 -2.10
CA PHE A 21 25.51 -12.05 -0.98
C PHE A 21 26.99 -11.99 -0.59
N GLN A 22 27.73 -13.11 -0.65
CA GLN A 22 29.16 -13.13 -0.37
C GLN A 22 29.98 -12.36 -1.43
N ASN A 23 29.58 -12.43 -2.70
CA ASN A 23 30.26 -11.72 -3.78
C ASN A 23 29.83 -10.25 -3.92
N SER A 24 28.80 -9.82 -3.18
CA SER A 24 28.33 -8.43 -3.13
C SER A 24 29.13 -7.61 -2.11
N LYS A 25 30.35 -7.15 -2.47
CA LYS A 25 31.17 -6.27 -1.62
C LYS A 25 30.63 -4.84 -1.46
N SER A 26 29.56 -4.48 -2.14
CA SER A 26 28.88 -3.21 -1.95
C SER A 26 27.65 -3.42 -1.09
N LYS A 27 27.54 -2.72 0.05
CA LYS A 27 26.22 -2.32 0.55
C LYS A 27 25.51 -1.74 -0.67
N SER A 28 24.49 -2.42 -1.18
CA SER A 28 23.74 -1.90 -2.32
C SER A 28 23.35 -0.47 -1.94
N LYS A 29 23.64 0.50 -2.81
CA LYS A 29 23.06 1.85 -2.68
C LYS A 29 21.57 1.66 -2.91
N ILE A 30 20.85 1.20 -1.89
CA ILE A 30 19.41 1.15 -1.91
C ILE A 30 19.01 2.61 -2.06
N ASN A 31 18.40 2.93 -3.20
CA ASN A 31 17.86 4.24 -3.46
C ASN A 31 16.65 4.38 -2.54
N ILE A 32 16.88 4.78 -1.29
CA ILE A 32 15.81 5.12 -0.36
C ILE A 32 15.02 6.21 -1.06
N PRO A 33 13.72 6.04 -1.32
CA PRO A 33 12.95 6.99 -2.11
C PRO A 33 13.03 8.36 -1.44
N ARG A 34 13.75 9.29 -2.06
CA ARG A 34 13.83 10.68 -1.60
C ARG A 34 12.49 11.33 -1.91
N PHE A 35 11.80 11.82 -0.89
CA PHE A 35 10.58 12.61 -1.05
C PHE A 35 10.84 13.74 -2.06
N LYS A 36 10.19 13.67 -3.23
CA LYS A 36 10.22 14.77 -4.21
C LYS A 36 9.28 15.87 -3.72
N PRO A 37 9.71 17.15 -3.70
CA PRO A 37 8.82 18.25 -3.36
C PRO A 37 7.71 18.35 -4.41
N ILE A 38 6.46 18.26 -3.97
CA ILE A 38 5.28 18.41 -4.83
C ILE A 38 5.17 19.89 -5.22
N ARG A 39 5.49 20.22 -6.47
CA ARG A 39 5.12 21.51 -7.06
C ARG A 39 3.62 21.45 -7.39
N ARG A 40 2.79 22.12 -6.59
CA ARG A 40 1.34 22.18 -6.80
C ARG A 40 1.01 23.26 -7.84
N ASN A 41 0.56 22.85 -9.02
CA ASN A 41 -0.25 23.69 -9.89
C ASN A 41 -1.68 23.16 -9.81
N ILE A 42 -2.45 23.60 -8.81
CA ILE A 42 -3.85 23.20 -8.66
C ILE A 42 -4.69 24.12 -9.54
N HIS A 43 -5.23 23.58 -10.63
CA HIS A 43 -6.35 24.20 -11.35
C HIS A 43 -7.62 23.47 -10.92
N LEU A 44 -8.43 24.10 -10.05
CA LEU A 44 -9.73 23.59 -9.65
C LEU A 44 -10.75 23.91 -10.77
N THR A 45 -11.15 22.91 -11.55
CA THR A 45 -12.37 23.01 -12.36
C THR A 45 -13.51 22.35 -11.60
N LYS A 46 -14.45 23.19 -11.16
CA LYS A 46 -15.73 22.78 -10.57
C LYS A 46 -16.52 21.95 -11.59
N ILE A 47 -16.95 20.76 -11.21
CA ILE A 47 -17.87 19.94 -12.02
C ILE A 47 -19.25 20.07 -11.39
N ASP A 48 -20.11 20.86 -12.05
CA ASP A 48 -21.54 20.91 -11.78
C ASP A 48 -22.22 19.78 -12.60
N ASN A 49 -23.17 19.07 -11.98
CA ASN A 49 -24.02 17.95 -12.46
C ASN A 49 -23.56 16.51 -12.16
N VAL A 50 -24.20 15.90 -11.15
CA VAL A 50 -24.16 14.45 -10.85
C VAL A 50 -25.53 13.87 -11.20
N GLU A 51 -25.64 13.17 -12.32
CA GLU A 51 -26.77 12.26 -12.59
C GLU A 51 -26.50 10.90 -11.93
N GLU A 52 -27.49 10.41 -11.18
CA GLU A 52 -27.47 9.14 -10.43
C GLU A 52 -27.34 7.92 -11.38
N ILE A 53 -26.18 7.26 -11.37
CA ILE A 53 -26.02 5.96 -12.03
C ILE A 53 -26.53 4.86 -11.09
N LYS A 54 -27.68 4.26 -11.46
CA LYS A 54 -28.28 3.10 -10.77
C LYS A 54 -27.36 1.88 -10.87
N LEU A 55 -26.88 1.39 -9.72
CA LEU A 55 -26.01 0.19 -9.65
C LEU A 55 -26.87 -1.08 -9.62
N ASN A 56 -26.76 -1.89 -10.68
CA ASN A 56 -27.41 -3.21 -10.78
C ASN A 56 -26.70 -4.20 -9.83
N LYS A 57 -27.41 -4.68 -8.81
CA LYS A 57 -26.86 -5.49 -7.71
C LYS A 57 -26.75 -6.96 -8.13
N ASN A 58 -25.65 -7.30 -8.78
CA ASN A 58 -25.27 -8.70 -8.98
C ASN A 58 -24.67 -9.25 -7.68
N ASN A 59 -25.35 -10.22 -7.06
CA ASN A 59 -24.93 -10.95 -5.86
C ASN A 59 -23.76 -11.92 -6.16
N GLY A 60 -22.63 -11.41 -6.65
CA GLY A 60 -21.34 -12.09 -6.57
C GLY A 60 -20.76 -11.84 -5.18
N LYS A 61 -20.10 -12.83 -4.56
CA LYS A 61 -19.32 -12.62 -3.33
C LYS A 61 -18.43 -11.41 -3.52
N ILE A 62 -18.76 -10.32 -2.84
CA ILE A 62 -18.03 -9.07 -3.01
C ILE A 62 -16.72 -9.27 -2.22
N ASP A 63 -15.60 -9.25 -2.93
CA ASP A 63 -14.23 -9.22 -2.38
C ASP A 63 -13.99 -7.87 -1.67
N ASP A 64 -14.84 -7.52 -0.70
CA ASP A 64 -14.86 -6.26 0.07
C ASP A 64 -13.83 -6.24 1.21
N ASP A 65 -13.05 -7.30 1.31
CA ASP A 65 -12.10 -7.53 2.40
C ASP A 65 -10.69 -7.05 2.04
N TRP A 66 -10.56 -6.00 1.24
CA TRP A 66 -9.26 -5.37 0.99
C TRP A 66 -9.05 -4.12 1.83
N LEU A 67 -7.79 -3.84 2.11
CA LEU A 67 -7.34 -2.62 2.74
C LEU A 67 -6.09 -2.10 2.06
N ILE A 68 -5.80 -0.81 2.26
CA ILE A 68 -4.51 -0.24 1.88
C ILE A 68 -3.75 0.21 3.13
N GLN A 69 -2.45 -0.02 3.14
CA GLN A 69 -1.52 0.52 4.13
C GLN A 69 -0.72 1.66 3.50
N ILE A 70 -0.88 2.86 4.06
CA ILE A 70 -0.26 4.09 3.55
C ILE A 70 1.10 4.34 4.21
N GLY A 71 1.35 3.79 5.39
CA GLY A 71 2.64 3.89 6.05
C GLY A 71 2.64 3.41 7.50
N ALA A 72 3.82 3.47 8.11
CA ALA A 72 4.05 3.22 9.52
C ALA A 72 4.96 4.32 10.08
N PHE A 73 4.56 4.95 11.16
CA PHE A 73 5.20 6.17 11.69
C PHE A 73 5.54 6.01 13.16
N LEU A 74 6.59 6.70 13.62
CA LEU A 74 6.95 6.74 15.05
C LEU A 74 6.01 7.63 15.86
N LYS A 75 5.42 8.66 15.25
CA LYS A 75 4.47 9.56 15.89
C LYS A 75 3.06 9.35 15.35
N LYS A 76 2.08 9.35 16.24
CA LYS A 76 0.66 9.23 15.87
C LYS A 76 0.19 10.39 14.99
N SER A 77 0.69 11.60 15.23
CA SER A 77 0.41 12.81 14.43
C SER A 77 0.79 12.64 12.97
N ASP A 78 1.96 12.05 12.70
CA ASP A 78 2.48 11.89 11.34
C ASP A 78 1.64 10.87 10.56
N ALA A 79 1.18 9.82 11.24
CA ALA A 79 0.22 8.87 10.67
C ALA A 79 -1.12 9.52 10.32
N TYR A 80 -1.64 10.40 11.18
CA TYR A 80 -2.85 11.17 10.89
C TYR A 80 -2.66 12.14 9.72
N ALA A 81 -1.56 12.89 9.70
CA ALA A 81 -1.27 13.84 8.63
C ALA A 81 -1.17 13.12 7.27
N GLN A 82 -0.51 11.96 7.23
CA GLN A 82 -0.37 11.19 6.00
C GLN A 82 -1.70 10.62 5.52
N ILE A 83 -2.54 10.09 6.43
CA ILE A 83 -3.83 9.53 6.02
C ILE A 83 -4.79 10.61 5.52
N ILE A 84 -4.80 11.79 6.15
CA ILE A 84 -5.58 12.95 5.67
C ILE A 84 -5.12 13.35 4.27
N LYS A 85 -3.80 13.44 4.04
CA LYS A 85 -3.26 13.78 2.72
C LYS A 85 -3.64 12.75 1.66
N ALA A 86 -3.58 11.46 2.00
CA ALA A 86 -4.02 10.38 1.11
C ALA A 86 -5.52 10.48 0.80
N SER A 87 -6.33 10.80 1.81
CA SER A 87 -7.78 10.97 1.65
C SER A 87 -8.17 12.11 0.72
N GLN A 88 -7.41 13.20 0.73
CA GLN A 88 -7.63 14.33 -0.18
C GLN A 88 -7.30 13.98 -1.64
N ILE A 89 -6.34 13.08 -1.84
CA ILE A 89 -5.91 12.63 -3.17
C ILE A 89 -6.85 11.57 -3.75
N PHE A 90 -7.42 10.73 -2.89
CA PHE A 90 -8.34 9.67 -3.29
C PHE A 90 -9.69 9.76 -2.54
N PRO A 91 -10.51 10.82 -2.77
CA PRO A 91 -11.77 11.01 -2.06
C PRO A 91 -12.79 9.90 -2.34
N SER A 92 -12.80 9.37 -3.56
CA SER A 92 -13.69 8.27 -3.97
C SER A 92 -13.38 6.94 -3.26
N GLY A 93 -12.23 6.84 -2.59
CA GLY A 93 -11.93 5.73 -1.69
C GLY A 93 -12.56 5.87 -0.32
N LEU A 94 -12.91 7.07 0.12
CA LEU A 94 -13.37 7.33 1.48
C LEU A 94 -14.85 7.07 1.67
N SER A 95 -15.66 7.16 0.61
CA SER A 95 -17.12 6.99 0.73
C SER A 95 -17.50 5.65 1.36
N ASP A 96 -16.70 4.62 1.10
CA ASP A 96 -17.00 3.24 1.52
C ASP A 96 -15.95 2.67 2.48
N SER A 97 -14.86 3.40 2.74
CA SER A 97 -13.73 2.90 3.54
C SER A 97 -13.69 3.46 4.95
N THR A 98 -13.09 2.69 5.86
CA THR A 98 -12.84 3.15 7.23
C THR A 98 -11.35 3.42 7.43
N VAL A 99 -11.03 4.65 7.83
CA VAL A 99 -9.69 5.05 8.23
C VAL A 99 -9.36 4.46 9.61
N SER A 100 -8.19 3.84 9.75
CA SER A 100 -7.73 3.22 10.98
C SER A 100 -6.23 3.46 11.20
N ILE A 101 -5.88 3.88 12.42
CA ILE A 101 -4.49 3.94 12.87
C ILE A 101 -4.29 2.90 13.96
N THR A 102 -3.45 1.90 13.68
CA THR A 102 -3.19 0.80 14.61
C THR A 102 -1.77 0.86 15.14
N THR A 103 -1.63 0.65 16.44
CA THR A 103 -0.34 0.59 17.13
C THR A 103 0.26 -0.81 16.99
N VAL A 104 1.54 -0.92 16.64
CA VAL A 104 2.28 -2.18 16.53
C VAL A 104 3.63 -2.03 17.21
N LYS A 105 4.03 -3.01 18.03
CA LYS A 105 5.38 -3.08 18.61
C LYS A 105 6.31 -3.74 17.58
N SER A 106 7.44 -3.11 17.27
CA SER A 106 8.45 -3.59 16.33
C SER A 106 9.83 -3.27 16.86
N ASP A 107 10.64 -4.28 17.15
CA ASP A 107 12.05 -4.16 17.59
C ASP A 107 12.26 -3.08 18.68
N GLY A 108 11.47 -3.16 19.75
CA GLY A 108 11.53 -2.24 20.89
C GLY A 108 10.86 -0.88 20.66
N ASN A 109 10.43 -0.56 19.44
CA ASN A 109 9.73 0.68 19.11
C ASN A 109 8.23 0.46 18.92
N VAL A 110 7.46 1.52 19.16
CA VAL A 110 6.02 1.56 18.88
C VAL A 110 5.80 2.29 17.56
N LEU A 111 5.13 1.64 16.62
CA LEU A 111 4.78 2.19 15.32
C LEU A 111 3.27 2.38 15.19
N PHE A 112 2.87 3.49 14.59
CA PHE A 112 1.51 3.83 14.23
C PHE A 112 1.32 3.57 12.74
N ARG A 113 0.59 2.50 12.39
CA ARG A 113 0.29 2.12 11.00
C ARG A 113 -0.99 2.80 10.53
N ALA A 114 -0.90 3.57 9.45
CA ALA A 114 -2.02 4.25 8.81
C ALA A 114 -2.64 3.35 7.72
N ARG A 115 -3.95 3.06 7.83
CA ARG A 115 -4.67 2.15 6.92
C ARG A 115 -6.06 2.67 6.55
N MET A 116 -6.50 2.39 5.33
CA MET A 116 -7.91 2.48 4.92
C MET A 116 -8.44 1.06 4.67
N LYS A 117 -9.55 0.69 5.31
CA LYS A 117 -10.12 -0.66 5.32
C LYS A 117 -11.48 -0.68 4.61
N LYS A 118 -12.04 -1.88 4.37
CA LYS A 118 -13.34 -2.08 3.69
C LYS A 118 -13.34 -1.54 2.26
N LEU A 119 -12.24 -1.78 1.56
CA LEU A 119 -12.13 -1.45 0.15
C LEU A 119 -12.42 -2.71 -0.66
N PRO A 120 -13.19 -2.61 -1.75
CA PRO A 120 -13.16 -3.58 -2.82
C PRO A 120 -11.74 -3.72 -3.38
N LYS A 121 -11.38 -4.92 -3.86
CA LYS A 121 -10.06 -5.21 -4.46
C LYS A 121 -9.61 -4.20 -5.52
N ASP A 122 -10.49 -3.86 -6.45
CA ASP A 122 -10.19 -2.92 -7.53
C ASP A 122 -9.99 -1.50 -7.00
N LYS A 123 -10.82 -1.06 -6.04
CA LYS A 123 -10.65 0.23 -5.36
C LYS A 123 -9.33 0.28 -4.58
N ALA A 124 -8.98 -0.77 -3.84
CA ALA A 124 -7.71 -0.83 -3.09
C ALA A 124 -6.49 -0.72 -4.01
N LYS A 125 -6.48 -1.47 -5.12
CA LYS A 125 -5.40 -1.41 -6.11
C LYS A 125 -5.32 -0.05 -6.81
N ARG A 126 -6.47 0.48 -7.23
CA ARG A 126 -6.56 1.81 -7.86
C ARG A 126 -6.10 2.91 -6.90
N ALA A 127 -6.47 2.83 -5.62
CA ALA A 127 -6.04 3.75 -4.59
C ALA A 127 -4.50 3.79 -4.50
N CYS A 128 -3.85 2.62 -4.43
CA CYS A 128 -2.39 2.58 -4.38
C CYS A 128 -1.74 3.17 -5.61
N HIS A 129 -2.26 2.87 -6.81
CA HIS A 129 -1.71 3.46 -8.04
C HIS A 129 -1.80 4.99 -8.05
N ILE A 130 -2.94 5.55 -7.64
CA ILE A 130 -3.14 7.01 -7.57
C ILE A 130 -2.22 7.64 -6.51
N LEU A 131 -2.13 7.04 -5.32
CA LEU A 131 -1.31 7.53 -4.22
C LEU A 131 0.18 7.51 -4.56
N GLU A 132 0.67 6.43 -5.16
CA GLU A 132 2.06 6.28 -5.59
C GLU A 132 2.44 7.33 -6.65
N ASN A 133 1.54 7.58 -7.61
CA ASN A 133 1.72 8.64 -8.61
C ASN A 133 1.75 10.05 -7.99
N HIS A 134 1.32 10.21 -6.74
CA HIS A 134 1.42 11.46 -5.97
C HIS A 134 2.49 11.40 -4.87
N GLY A 135 3.38 10.40 -4.93
CA GLY A 135 4.50 10.26 -4.01
C GLY A 135 4.08 9.82 -2.60
N ILE A 136 2.90 9.21 -2.46
CA ILE A 136 2.44 8.61 -1.21
C ILE A 136 2.65 7.10 -1.30
N PRO A 137 3.42 6.48 -0.40
CA PRO A 137 3.58 5.03 -0.39
C PRO A 137 2.26 4.33 -0.12
N CYS A 138 2.04 3.18 -0.75
CA CYS A 138 0.84 2.40 -0.57
C CYS A 138 1.10 0.91 -0.73
N ASN A 139 0.39 0.08 0.02
CA ASN A 139 0.36 -1.36 -0.20
C ASN A 139 -1.07 -1.89 -0.02
N ALA A 140 -1.62 -2.52 -1.05
CA ALA A 140 -2.94 -3.15 -1.01
C ALA A 140 -2.83 -4.59 -0.48
N ILE A 141 -3.64 -4.94 0.51
CA ILE A 141 -3.58 -6.21 1.25
C ILE A 141 -5.00 -6.78 1.32
N SER A 142 -5.16 -8.10 1.09
CA SER A 142 -6.43 -8.77 1.39
C SER A 142 -6.47 -9.27 2.82
N MET A 143 -7.61 -9.11 3.47
CA MET A 143 -7.86 -9.52 4.86
C MET A 143 -8.06 -11.04 4.99
N SER A 144 -8.36 -11.73 3.89
CA SER A 144 -8.47 -13.19 3.83
C SER A 144 -7.14 -13.95 3.99
N GLY A 145 -6.00 -13.26 4.07
CA GLY A 145 -4.67 -13.87 4.18
C GLY A 145 -3.77 -13.23 5.24
N SER A 146 -4.33 -12.50 6.21
CA SER A 146 -3.60 -11.79 7.27
C SER A 146 -3.74 -12.40 8.65
#